data_AF-A0A3D0YRM2-F1
#
_entry.id   AF-A0A3D0YRM2-F1
#
_cell.length_a   1.000
_cell.length_b   1.000
_cell.length_c   1.000
_cell.angle_alpha   90.00
_cell.angle_beta   90.00
_cell.angle_gamma   90.00
#
_symmetry.space_group_name_H-M   'P 1'
#
loop_
_entity.id
_entity.type
_entity.pdbx_description
1 polymer ?
#
loop_
_entity_poly.entity_id
_entity_poly.type
_entity_poly.pdbx_seq_one_letter_code
_entity_poly.pdbx_strand_id
1 'polypeptide(L)'
;MDQRPTSRYPSGIADTYTVDSKTDRLRALISRGRLKIKKLLAARVARKNSSLDRRLVLRLYAKKFPSSDQLKHLSRFLSPKEKTLVGALTLVVILALGAIGFKFVTSHIKNAATEGGQYTEASVGGPRFINPILAFSNDVDLDISKLIFSGLVRTDGQGNLVPDLAETFEISDDGKTYTFILRNGVTWHDGAPFGASDVVATFNFIKDPAFKSPLIAQFRNVGIETPDEQTVIFRLKEPFVPFLSLLTVGIMPIHLWQEVIPENASRAELNIKPIGTGPFRFKNLTKDKKGAIHSYTLSKNNEFYGQKPHLAEVTFVFYPDFTQAAAALTGRKVDGLSFLPLEYR
;
A
#
# COMPACT_ATOMS: atom_id res chain seq x y z
N MET A 1 -29.56 79.72 84.37
CA MET A 1 -30.57 79.61 85.45
C MET A 1 -31.11 78.19 85.40
N ASP A 2 -31.11 77.36 86.42
CA ASP A 2 -30.69 77.50 87.81
C ASP A 2 -30.50 76.09 88.41
N GLN A 3 -29.98 76.02 89.62
CA GLN A 3 -29.23 74.92 90.25
C GLN A 3 -30.02 73.67 90.73
N ARG A 4 -29.22 72.62 91.01
CA ARG A 4 -29.42 71.36 91.83
C ARG A 4 -30.15 71.62 93.18
N PRO A 5 -30.55 70.63 94.07
CA PRO A 5 -29.80 69.39 94.44
C PRO A 5 -30.51 68.16 95.14
N THR A 6 -29.70 67.11 95.45
CA THR A 6 -29.76 66.13 96.60
C THR A 6 -30.95 65.16 96.75
N SER A 7 -30.95 63.99 97.42
CA SER A 7 -29.99 63.06 98.09
C SER A 7 -30.81 61.90 98.72
N ARG A 8 -30.15 60.75 99.03
CA ARG A 8 -30.47 59.68 100.02
C ARG A 8 -31.30 58.43 99.62
N TYR A 9 -30.62 57.29 99.84
CA TYR A 9 -31.08 55.91 100.09
C TYR A 9 -31.79 55.78 101.46
N PRO A 10 -32.59 54.71 101.74
CA PRO A 10 -32.02 53.51 102.37
C PRO A 10 -32.64 52.13 102.00
N SER A 11 -31.80 51.11 102.25
CA SER A 11 -31.96 49.66 102.47
C SER A 11 -33.31 49.03 102.91
N GLY A 12 -33.58 47.81 102.42
CA GLY A 12 -33.75 46.62 103.29
C GLY A 12 -35.01 45.73 103.18
N ILE A 13 -34.82 44.50 102.67
CA ILE A 13 -35.36 43.18 103.14
C ILE A 13 -36.88 42.94 102.97
N ALA A 14 -37.33 42.21 101.92
CA ALA A 14 -37.49 40.74 101.74
C ALA A 14 -38.69 40.12 102.47
N ASP A 15 -39.61 39.51 101.69
CA ASP A 15 -40.26 38.25 102.06
C ASP A 15 -40.87 37.54 100.82
N THR A 16 -40.62 36.24 100.76
CA THR A 16 -40.95 35.30 99.69
C THR A 16 -42.29 34.61 99.93
N TYR A 17 -43.08 34.42 98.87
CA TYR A 17 -44.10 33.37 98.78
C TYR A 17 -43.79 32.45 97.59
N THR A 18 -43.66 31.16 97.90
CA THR A 18 -43.35 30.04 97.01
C THR A 18 -44.62 29.49 96.36
N VAL A 19 -44.64 29.42 95.02
CA VAL A 19 -45.62 28.65 94.25
C VAL A 19 -44.89 27.55 93.46
N ASP A 20 -45.50 26.38 93.46
CA ASP A 20 -45.05 25.04 93.06
C ASP A 20 -44.21 24.94 91.76
N SER A 21 -42.93 24.56 91.91
CA SER A 21 -41.93 24.52 90.83
C SER A 21 -41.94 23.26 89.95
N LYS A 22 -42.71 22.21 90.30
CA LYS A 22 -42.63 20.93 89.58
C LYS A 22 -43.47 20.90 88.31
N THR A 23 -44.65 21.51 88.31
CA THR A 23 -45.60 21.50 87.19
C THR A 23 -45.16 22.40 86.04
N ASP A 24 -44.57 23.57 86.33
CA ASP A 24 -44.02 24.47 85.32
C ASP A 24 -42.73 23.94 84.66
N ARG A 25 -41.89 23.25 85.43
CA ARG A 25 -40.70 22.58 84.89
C ARG A 25 -41.07 21.48 83.90
N LEU A 26 -42.13 20.71 84.18
CA LEU A 26 -42.60 19.65 83.28
C LEU A 26 -43.17 20.21 81.97
N ARG A 27 -43.98 21.27 82.03
CA ARG A 27 -44.54 21.95 80.85
C ARG A 27 -43.45 22.60 79.99
N ALA A 28 -42.44 23.20 80.62
CA ALA A 28 -41.28 23.77 79.92
C ALA A 28 -40.41 22.69 79.25
N LEU A 29 -40.28 21.50 79.85
CA LEU A 29 -39.51 20.40 79.26
C LEU A 29 -40.24 19.79 78.04
N ILE A 30 -41.55 19.60 78.15
CA ILE A 30 -42.40 19.07 77.06
C ILE A 30 -42.46 20.05 75.88
N SER A 31 -42.55 21.37 76.14
CA SER A 31 -42.55 22.38 75.08
C SER A 31 -41.21 22.47 74.36
N ARG A 32 -40.08 22.42 75.09
CA ARG A 32 -38.73 22.38 74.52
C ARG A 32 -38.49 21.11 73.71
N GLY A 33 -38.96 19.96 74.19
CA GLY A 33 -38.90 18.67 73.47
C GLY A 33 -39.67 18.73 72.15
N ARG A 34 -40.91 19.21 72.16
CA ARG A 34 -41.74 19.38 70.95
C ARG A 34 -41.11 20.35 69.94
N LEU A 35 -40.51 21.45 70.41
CA LEU A 35 -39.83 22.42 69.54
C LEU A 35 -38.58 21.83 68.88
N LYS A 36 -37.80 21.03 69.63
CA LYS A 36 -36.60 20.34 69.12
C LYS A 36 -36.98 19.29 68.07
N ILE A 37 -38.05 18.53 68.30
CA ILE A 37 -38.58 17.56 67.34
C ILE A 37 -39.12 18.25 66.07
N LYS A 38 -39.87 19.35 66.21
CA LYS A 38 -40.34 20.14 65.05
C LYS A 38 -39.17 20.70 64.22
N LYS A 39 -38.11 21.22 64.86
CA LYS A 39 -36.91 21.70 64.14
C LYS A 39 -36.17 20.57 63.43
N LEU A 40 -36.04 19.40 64.05
CA LEU A 40 -35.40 18.24 63.43
C LEU A 40 -36.20 17.68 62.25
N LEU A 41 -37.53 17.63 62.37
CA LEU A 41 -38.43 17.26 61.28
C LEU A 41 -38.37 18.28 60.15
N ALA A 42 -38.40 19.58 60.44
CA ALA A 42 -38.26 20.64 59.44
C ALA A 42 -36.90 20.57 58.73
N ALA A 43 -35.80 20.33 59.46
CA ALA A 43 -34.48 20.16 58.86
C ALA A 43 -34.36 18.89 58.00
N ARG A 44 -35.08 17.81 58.37
CA ARG A 44 -35.15 16.56 57.61
C ARG A 44 -35.99 16.72 56.35
N VAL A 45 -37.12 17.43 56.43
CA VAL A 45 -37.97 17.78 55.28
C VAL A 45 -37.25 18.74 54.34
N ALA A 46 -36.55 19.76 54.86
CA ALA A 46 -35.74 20.68 54.05
C ALA A 46 -34.59 19.97 53.31
N ARG A 47 -33.91 19.01 53.97
CA ARG A 47 -32.88 18.17 53.31
C ARG A 47 -33.47 17.22 52.27
N LYS A 48 -34.65 16.65 52.52
CA LYS A 48 -35.34 15.77 51.56
C LYS A 48 -35.82 16.57 50.34
N ASN A 49 -36.38 17.76 50.55
CA ASN A 49 -36.84 18.65 49.49
C ASN A 49 -35.68 19.20 48.67
N SER A 50 -34.56 19.62 49.27
CA SER A 50 -33.38 20.06 48.48
C SER A 50 -32.80 18.95 47.60
N SER A 51 -32.91 17.70 48.04
CA SER A 51 -32.51 16.54 47.23
C SER A 51 -33.49 16.21 46.11
N LEU A 52 -34.80 16.44 46.32
CA LEU A 52 -35.86 16.25 45.33
C LEU A 52 -35.82 17.36 44.28
N ASP A 53 -35.69 18.62 44.71
CA ASP A 53 -35.56 19.78 43.83
C ASP A 53 -34.30 19.67 42.97
N ARG A 54 -33.17 19.26 43.54
CA ARG A 54 -31.94 19.02 42.77
C ARG A 54 -32.10 17.88 41.76
N ARG A 55 -32.82 16.80 42.11
CA ARG A 55 -33.12 15.69 41.19
C ARG A 55 -34.11 16.08 40.09
N LEU A 56 -35.07 16.96 40.39
CA LEU A 56 -36.03 17.52 39.43
C LEU A 56 -35.34 18.48 38.45
N VAL A 57 -34.48 19.36 38.95
CA VAL A 57 -33.66 20.26 38.13
C VAL A 57 -32.71 19.48 37.22
N LEU A 58 -32.06 18.43 37.72
CA LEU A 58 -31.21 17.56 36.91
C LEU A 58 -31.98 16.72 35.88
N ARG A 59 -33.26 16.40 36.14
CA ARG A 59 -34.16 15.76 35.16
C ARG A 59 -34.66 16.72 34.07
N LEU A 60 -34.77 18.01 34.37
CA LEU A 60 -35.20 19.05 33.42
C LEU A 60 -34.05 19.56 32.54
N TYR A 61 -32.79 19.34 32.93
CA TYR A 61 -31.62 19.64 32.10
C TYR A 61 -31.32 18.46 31.16
N ALA A 62 -32.03 18.39 30.02
CA ALA A 62 -31.87 17.33 29.02
C ALA A 62 -30.51 17.32 28.30
N LYS A 63 -29.70 18.38 28.41
CA LYS A 63 -28.36 18.45 27.80
C LYS A 63 -27.30 18.02 28.81
N LYS A 64 -26.74 16.83 28.59
CA LYS A 64 -25.59 16.30 29.35
C LYS A 64 -24.28 17.05 29.11
N PHE A 65 -24.23 17.90 28.08
CA PHE A 65 -23.05 18.67 27.69
C PHE A 65 -23.30 20.18 27.76
N PRO A 66 -22.33 20.97 28.25
CA PRO A 66 -22.44 22.43 28.33
C PRO A 66 -22.53 23.06 26.93
N SER A 67 -23.24 24.19 26.81
CA SER A 67 -23.28 24.96 25.56
C SER A 67 -21.98 25.72 25.29
N SER A 68 -21.76 26.13 24.04
CA SER A 68 -20.59 26.93 23.64
C SER A 68 -20.44 28.23 24.44
N ASP A 69 -21.55 28.89 24.77
CA ASP A 69 -21.53 30.10 25.62
C ASP A 69 -21.28 29.80 27.10
N GLN A 70 -21.70 28.62 27.60
CA GLN A 70 -21.38 28.19 28.96
C GLN A 70 -19.88 27.85 29.12
N LEU A 71 -19.26 27.28 28.08
CA LEU A 71 -17.82 26.98 28.04
C LEU A 71 -16.96 28.26 28.11
N LYS A 72 -17.42 29.39 27.55
CA LYS A 72 -16.71 30.68 27.64
C LYS A 72 -16.59 31.19 29.08
N HIS A 73 -17.57 30.87 29.93
CA HIS A 73 -17.57 31.28 31.33
C HIS A 73 -16.87 30.31 32.27
N LEU A 74 -16.46 29.13 31.79
CA LEU A 74 -15.82 28.09 32.59
C LEU A 74 -14.57 28.59 33.33
N SER A 75 -13.78 29.46 32.69
CA SER A 75 -12.59 30.07 33.28
C SER A 75 -12.86 31.01 34.47
N ARG A 76 -14.10 31.47 34.67
CA ARG A 76 -14.48 32.30 35.83
C ARG A 76 -14.77 31.47 37.08
N PHE A 77 -15.12 30.20 36.92
CA PHE A 77 -15.50 29.31 38.02
C PHE A 77 -14.39 28.35 38.47
N LEU A 78 -13.29 28.28 37.71
CA LEU A 78 -12.13 27.43 38.01
C LEU A 78 -11.12 28.17 38.91
N SER A 79 -10.62 27.48 39.93
CA SER A 79 -9.48 27.92 40.74
C SER A 79 -8.17 27.92 39.93
N PRO A 80 -7.09 28.60 40.38
CA PRO A 80 -5.83 28.64 39.65
C PRO A 80 -5.22 27.26 39.35
N LYS A 81 -5.34 26.30 40.27
CA LYS A 81 -4.85 24.92 40.09
C LYS A 81 -5.71 24.12 39.10
N GLU A 82 -7.01 24.38 39.04
CA GLU A 82 -7.89 23.72 38.09
C GLU A 82 -7.70 24.26 36.68
N LYS A 83 -7.37 25.55 36.52
CA LYS A 83 -7.03 26.14 35.22
C LYS A 83 -5.79 25.50 34.60
N THR A 84 -4.73 25.28 35.39
CA THR A 84 -3.52 24.62 34.90
C THR A 84 -3.78 23.16 34.53
N LEU A 85 -4.58 22.43 35.32
CA LEU A 85 -4.96 21.06 35.03
C LEU A 85 -5.81 20.94 33.75
N VAL A 86 -6.84 21.79 33.60
CA VAL A 86 -7.68 21.82 32.39
C VAL A 86 -6.85 22.20 31.17
N GLY A 87 -5.94 23.17 31.28
CA GLY A 87 -5.01 23.52 30.20
C GLY A 87 -4.12 22.34 29.79
N ALA A 88 -3.53 21.64 30.76
CA ALA A 88 -2.69 20.46 30.51
C ALA A 88 -3.49 19.32 29.84
N LEU A 89 -4.69 19.02 30.33
CA LEU A 89 -5.56 17.99 29.74
C LEU A 89 -6.01 18.37 28.33
N THR A 90 -6.32 19.64 28.09
CA THR A 90 -6.70 20.14 26.76
C THR A 90 -5.53 20.01 25.78
N LEU A 91 -4.31 20.33 26.22
CA LEU A 91 -3.10 20.13 25.43
C LEU A 91 -2.87 18.65 25.10
N VAL A 92 -3.05 17.75 26.08
CA VAL A 92 -2.95 16.30 25.85
C VAL A 92 -3.99 15.82 24.83
N VAL A 93 -5.23 16.32 24.91
CA VAL A 93 -6.28 15.99 23.93
C VAL A 93 -5.93 16.50 22.52
N ILE A 94 -5.42 17.73 22.40
CA ILE A 94 -4.99 18.30 21.11
C ILE A 94 -3.84 17.46 20.52
N LEU A 95 -2.84 17.11 21.33
CA LEU A 95 -1.72 16.28 20.90
C LEU A 95 -2.17 14.87 20.49
N ALA A 96 -3.11 14.27 21.24
CA ALA A 96 -3.67 12.97 20.91
C ALA A 96 -4.46 13.01 19.58
N LEU A 97 -5.28 14.04 19.37
CA LEU A 97 -5.98 14.24 18.10
C LEU A 97 -5.01 14.48 16.94
N GLY A 98 -3.94 15.24 17.16
CA GLY A 98 -2.87 15.45 16.18
C GLY A 98 -2.16 14.14 15.83
N ALA A 99 -1.84 13.30 16.83
CA ALA A 99 -1.23 11.99 16.61
C ALA A 99 -2.16 11.01 15.89
N ILE A 100 -3.45 11.01 16.22
CA ILE A 100 -4.48 10.21 15.51
C ILE A 100 -4.60 10.69 14.06
N GLY A 101 -4.68 12.00 13.83
CA GLY A 101 -4.72 12.58 12.48
C GLY A 101 -3.46 12.26 11.67
N PHE A 102 -2.28 12.36 12.27
CA PHE A 102 -1.02 12.01 11.63
C PHE A 102 -0.95 10.52 11.28
N LYS A 103 -1.37 9.64 12.19
CA LYS A 103 -1.48 8.19 11.91
C LYS A 103 -2.50 7.92 10.80
N PHE A 104 -3.64 8.60 10.81
CA PHE A 104 -4.68 8.44 9.79
C PHE A 104 -4.14 8.85 8.41
N VAL A 105 -3.51 10.03 8.31
CA VAL A 105 -2.90 10.52 7.06
C VAL A 105 -1.80 9.57 6.59
N THR A 106 -0.84 9.21 7.44
CA THR A 106 0.28 8.33 7.03
C THR A 106 -0.16 6.91 6.69
N SER A 107 -1.24 6.40 7.29
CA SER A 107 -1.81 5.08 6.93
C SER A 107 -2.71 5.09 5.70
N HIS A 108 -3.21 6.26 5.28
CA HIS A 108 -4.13 6.39 4.14
C HIS A 108 -3.51 7.11 2.93
N ILE A 109 -2.33 7.71 3.06
CA ILE A 109 -1.51 8.11 1.91
C ILE A 109 -1.05 6.84 1.21
N LYS A 110 -1.64 6.56 0.06
CA LYS A 110 -1.09 5.63 -0.92
C LYS A 110 -0.31 6.46 -1.92
N ASN A 111 1.01 6.30 -1.94
CA ASN A 111 1.82 6.82 -3.04
C ASN A 111 1.37 6.06 -4.29
N ALA A 112 0.59 6.70 -5.15
CA ALA A 112 0.25 6.17 -6.45
C ALA A 112 1.43 6.41 -7.40
N ALA A 113 1.79 5.42 -8.21
CA ALA A 113 2.77 5.62 -9.27
C ALA A 113 2.21 6.65 -10.26
N THR A 114 3.00 7.67 -10.59
CA THR A 114 2.65 8.63 -11.63
C THR A 114 2.80 7.94 -12.99
N GLU A 115 1.77 8.02 -13.82
CA GLU A 115 1.83 7.55 -15.21
C GLU A 115 2.81 8.41 -16.02
N GLY A 116 3.60 7.77 -16.87
CA GLY A 116 4.62 8.40 -17.70
C GLY A 116 6.02 8.31 -17.12
N GLY A 117 6.90 9.19 -17.60
CA GLY A 117 8.32 9.17 -17.27
C GLY A 117 9.13 8.28 -18.23
N GLN A 118 10.43 8.57 -18.24
CA GLN A 118 11.42 7.83 -19.01
C GLN A 118 12.44 7.27 -18.01
N TYR A 119 12.88 6.05 -18.23
CA TYR A 119 13.95 5.42 -17.46
C TYR A 119 15.11 5.09 -18.40
N THR A 120 16.32 5.49 -18.02
CA THR A 120 17.53 5.21 -18.80
C THR A 120 18.44 4.26 -18.04
N GLU A 121 18.65 3.06 -18.60
CA GLU A 121 19.53 2.03 -18.05
C GLU A 121 20.88 2.05 -18.77
N ALA A 122 21.97 2.18 -18.02
CA ALA A 122 23.29 1.85 -18.55
C ALA A 122 23.49 0.34 -18.56
N SER A 123 23.99 -0.17 -19.67
CA SER A 123 24.34 -1.59 -19.81
C SER A 123 25.74 -1.72 -20.38
N VAL A 124 26.52 -2.66 -19.86
CA VAL A 124 27.88 -2.95 -20.34
C VAL A 124 27.82 -4.06 -21.38
N GLY A 125 28.42 -3.82 -22.53
CA GLY A 125 28.21 -4.64 -23.73
C GLY A 125 27.04 -4.12 -24.56
N GLY A 126 26.71 -4.84 -25.63
CA GLY A 126 25.67 -4.43 -26.56
C GLY A 126 24.81 -5.59 -27.03
N PRO A 127 23.60 -5.31 -27.53
CA PRO A 127 22.69 -6.33 -27.98
C PRO A 127 23.16 -6.95 -29.30
N ARG A 128 22.87 -8.23 -29.48
CA ARG A 128 23.13 -9.00 -30.70
C ARG A 128 21.85 -9.58 -31.27
N PHE A 129 21.09 -10.31 -30.45
CA PHE A 129 19.86 -10.97 -30.83
C PHE A 129 18.78 -10.73 -29.77
N ILE A 130 17.96 -9.70 -29.95
CA ILE A 130 16.77 -9.45 -29.13
C ILE A 130 15.67 -10.40 -29.59
N ASN A 131 15.87 -11.67 -29.25
CA ASN A 131 15.08 -12.80 -29.70
C ASN A 131 15.03 -13.82 -28.56
N PRO A 132 13.83 -14.21 -28.07
CA PRO A 132 13.70 -15.00 -26.87
C PRO A 132 14.36 -16.38 -26.98
N ILE A 133 14.48 -16.96 -28.17
CA ILE A 133 15.07 -18.29 -28.34
C ILE A 133 16.60 -18.27 -28.53
N LEU A 134 17.21 -17.08 -28.66
CA LEU A 134 18.66 -16.88 -28.88
C LEU A 134 19.34 -16.08 -27.75
N ALA A 135 18.58 -15.26 -27.01
CA ALA A 135 19.10 -14.27 -26.07
C ALA A 135 19.85 -14.85 -24.86
N PHE A 136 19.69 -16.14 -24.53
CA PHE A 136 20.27 -16.78 -23.34
C PHE A 136 21.80 -16.71 -23.24
N SER A 137 22.50 -16.41 -24.34
CA SER A 137 23.96 -16.30 -24.37
C SER A 137 24.48 -14.87 -24.13
N ASN A 138 23.60 -13.89 -23.91
CA ASN A 138 23.94 -12.48 -23.71
C ASN A 138 22.93 -11.81 -22.77
N ASP A 139 23.39 -11.37 -21.61
CA ASP A 139 22.52 -10.76 -20.59
C ASP A 139 21.78 -9.52 -21.11
N VAL A 140 22.43 -8.70 -21.95
CA VAL A 140 21.80 -7.52 -22.57
C VAL A 140 20.62 -7.92 -23.46
N ASP A 141 20.82 -8.98 -24.26
CA ASP A 141 19.76 -9.51 -25.11
C ASP A 141 18.61 -10.09 -24.28
N LEU A 142 18.94 -10.79 -23.19
CA LEU A 142 17.98 -11.43 -22.32
C LEU A 142 17.10 -10.41 -21.58
N ASP A 143 17.70 -9.35 -21.04
CA ASP A 143 16.99 -8.29 -20.32
C ASP A 143 16.02 -7.56 -21.23
N ILE A 144 16.47 -7.17 -22.43
CA ILE A 144 15.60 -6.50 -23.40
C ILE A 144 14.51 -7.47 -23.90
N SER A 145 14.86 -8.73 -24.18
CA SER A 145 13.90 -9.73 -24.66
C SER A 145 12.77 -9.97 -23.65
N LYS A 146 13.06 -10.00 -22.34
CA LYS A 146 12.03 -10.17 -21.29
C LYS A 146 11.05 -9.00 -21.18
N LEU A 147 11.42 -7.81 -21.67
CA LEU A 147 10.52 -6.65 -21.72
C LEU A 147 9.61 -6.67 -22.96
N ILE A 148 10.07 -7.31 -24.04
CA ILE A 148 9.40 -7.32 -25.34
C ILE A 148 8.54 -8.56 -25.53
N PHE A 149 8.99 -9.71 -25.05
CA PHE A 149 8.34 -11.00 -25.25
C PHE A 149 7.84 -11.55 -23.92
N SER A 150 6.69 -12.22 -23.96
CA SER A 150 6.12 -12.94 -22.82
C SER A 150 6.21 -14.44 -23.02
N GLY A 151 6.39 -15.18 -21.93
CA GLY A 151 6.36 -16.65 -21.92
C GLY A 151 4.97 -17.20 -21.59
N LEU A 152 4.81 -18.52 -21.58
CA LEU A 152 3.57 -19.15 -21.09
C LEU A 152 3.41 -18.91 -19.58
N VAL A 153 4.53 -18.93 -18.87
CA VAL A 153 4.65 -18.59 -17.46
C VAL A 153 5.73 -17.52 -17.29
N ARG A 154 5.75 -16.86 -16.14
CA ARG A 154 6.78 -15.88 -15.76
C ARG A 154 7.17 -16.05 -14.30
N THR A 155 8.29 -15.46 -13.92
CA THR A 155 8.70 -15.37 -12.52
C THR A 155 8.08 -14.11 -11.89
N ASP A 156 7.50 -14.24 -10.69
CA ASP A 156 7.01 -13.11 -9.90
C ASP A 156 8.13 -12.46 -9.07
N GLY A 157 7.78 -11.39 -8.32
CA GLY A 157 8.75 -10.68 -7.47
C GLY A 157 9.27 -11.48 -6.28
N GLN A 158 8.71 -12.67 -6.02
CA GLN A 158 9.11 -13.60 -4.97
C GLN A 158 9.90 -14.79 -5.53
N GLY A 159 10.09 -14.87 -6.84
CA GLY A 159 10.80 -15.97 -7.50
C GLY A 159 9.90 -17.16 -7.88
N ASN A 160 8.59 -17.07 -7.69
CA ASN A 160 7.67 -18.16 -8.03
C ASN A 160 7.30 -18.11 -9.52
N LEU A 161 7.05 -19.28 -10.11
CA LEU A 161 6.49 -19.38 -11.45
C LEU A 161 4.97 -19.19 -11.39
N VAL A 162 4.47 -18.21 -12.15
CA VAL A 162 3.06 -17.86 -12.25
C VAL A 162 2.62 -17.80 -13.71
N PRO A 163 1.33 -18.00 -14.03
CA PRO A 163 0.83 -17.88 -15.39
C PRO A 163 1.12 -16.50 -16.01
N ASP A 164 1.45 -16.47 -17.30
CA ASP A 164 1.65 -15.25 -18.10
C ASP A 164 0.79 -15.25 -19.37
N LEU A 165 1.29 -15.68 -20.55
CA LEU A 165 0.44 -15.86 -21.73
C LEU A 165 -0.57 -16.99 -21.56
N ALA A 166 -0.27 -17.95 -20.69
CA ALA A 166 -1.27 -18.88 -20.20
C ALA A 166 -2.14 -18.20 -19.13
N GLU A 167 -3.44 -18.40 -19.19
CA GLU A 167 -4.36 -18.05 -18.12
C GLU A 167 -4.23 -19.05 -16.96
N THR A 168 -4.18 -20.34 -17.28
CA THR A 168 -4.02 -21.44 -16.32
C THR A 168 -3.16 -22.55 -16.92
N PHE A 169 -2.62 -23.42 -16.05
CA PHE A 169 -1.99 -24.65 -16.48
C PHE A 169 -2.18 -25.76 -15.45
N GLU A 170 -2.13 -26.99 -15.94
CA GLU A 170 -2.20 -28.20 -15.13
C GLU A 170 -1.03 -29.13 -15.49
N ILE A 171 -0.53 -29.84 -14.47
CA ILE A 171 0.54 -30.83 -14.62
C ILE A 171 -0.06 -32.18 -14.20
N SER A 172 0.09 -33.20 -15.04
CA SER A 172 -0.38 -34.54 -14.71
C SER A 172 0.34 -35.13 -13.49
N ASP A 173 -0.30 -36.07 -12.81
CA ASP A 173 0.25 -36.72 -11.60
C ASP A 173 1.60 -37.41 -11.85
N ASP A 174 1.84 -37.89 -13.07
CA ASP A 174 3.10 -38.50 -13.47
C ASP A 174 4.19 -37.48 -13.86
N GLY A 175 3.87 -36.18 -13.89
CA GLY A 175 4.79 -35.09 -14.21
C GLY A 175 5.23 -35.03 -15.67
N LYS A 176 4.53 -35.72 -16.58
CA LYS A 176 4.91 -35.84 -18.00
C LYS A 176 4.04 -35.03 -18.95
N THR A 177 2.84 -34.63 -18.55
CA THR A 177 1.92 -33.85 -19.37
C THR A 177 1.70 -32.49 -18.73
N TYR A 178 1.90 -31.42 -19.50
CA TYR A 178 1.65 -30.05 -19.08
C TYR A 178 0.63 -29.44 -20.04
N THR A 179 -0.55 -29.12 -19.53
CA THR A 179 -1.65 -28.53 -20.31
C THR A 179 -1.77 -27.07 -19.95
N PHE A 180 -1.73 -26.18 -20.94
CA PHE A 180 -1.87 -24.74 -20.79
C PHE A 180 -3.13 -24.27 -21.51
N ILE A 181 -3.93 -23.45 -20.82
CA ILE A 181 -5.01 -22.68 -21.43
C ILE A 181 -4.50 -21.26 -21.63
N LEU A 182 -4.48 -20.80 -22.88
CA LEU A 182 -3.98 -19.50 -23.29
C LEU A 182 -4.99 -18.38 -23.00
N ARG A 183 -4.48 -17.18 -22.73
CA ARG A 183 -5.32 -15.99 -22.55
C ARG A 183 -6.02 -15.60 -23.86
N ASN A 184 -7.27 -15.17 -23.71
CA ASN A 184 -8.05 -14.63 -24.81
C ASN A 184 -7.78 -13.15 -25.08
N GLY A 185 -7.82 -12.79 -26.37
CA GLY A 185 -7.71 -11.40 -26.82
C GLY A 185 -6.31 -10.79 -26.69
N VAL A 186 -5.27 -11.61 -26.53
CA VAL A 186 -3.88 -11.13 -26.56
C VAL A 186 -3.51 -10.77 -27.99
N THR A 187 -2.85 -9.62 -28.16
CA THR A 187 -2.34 -9.16 -29.45
C THR A 187 -0.84 -8.95 -29.40
N TRP A 188 -0.18 -9.21 -30.53
CA TRP A 188 1.17 -8.78 -30.81
C TRP A 188 1.27 -7.25 -30.88
N HIS A 189 2.47 -6.69 -30.78
CA HIS A 189 2.69 -5.23 -30.86
C HIS A 189 2.27 -4.59 -32.18
N ASP A 190 2.11 -5.39 -33.24
CA ASP A 190 1.60 -4.98 -34.55
C ASP A 190 0.07 -5.13 -34.70
N GLY A 191 -0.61 -5.63 -33.66
CA GLY A 191 -2.05 -5.83 -33.62
C GLY A 191 -2.54 -7.19 -34.10
N ALA A 192 -1.66 -8.07 -34.59
CA ALA A 192 -2.03 -9.44 -34.95
C ALA A 192 -2.48 -10.22 -33.69
N PRO A 193 -3.47 -11.13 -33.79
CA PRO A 193 -3.88 -11.96 -32.66
C PRO A 193 -2.79 -12.98 -32.30
N PHE A 194 -2.62 -13.23 -31.00
CA PHE A 194 -1.79 -14.31 -30.47
C PHE A 194 -2.62 -15.59 -30.31
N GLY A 195 -2.03 -16.76 -30.59
CA GLY A 195 -2.70 -18.05 -30.39
C GLY A 195 -1.77 -19.26 -30.27
N ALA A 196 -2.35 -20.44 -30.13
CA ALA A 196 -1.62 -21.69 -29.92
C ALA A 196 -0.62 -22.04 -31.06
N SER A 197 -0.88 -21.57 -32.29
CA SER A 197 0.04 -21.72 -33.43
C SER A 197 1.38 -21.03 -33.20
N ASP A 198 1.39 -19.85 -32.58
CA ASP A 198 2.62 -19.11 -32.24
C ASP A 198 3.47 -19.91 -31.26
N VAL A 199 2.80 -20.52 -30.28
CA VAL A 199 3.45 -21.34 -29.25
C VAL A 199 4.11 -22.56 -29.89
N VAL A 200 3.35 -23.35 -30.66
CA VAL A 200 3.88 -24.54 -31.34
C VAL A 200 5.04 -24.18 -32.27
N ALA A 201 4.90 -23.13 -33.06
CA ALA A 201 5.96 -22.69 -33.96
C ALA A 201 7.23 -22.29 -33.20
N THR A 202 7.11 -21.53 -32.12
CA THR A 202 8.25 -21.12 -31.29
C THR A 202 9.06 -22.32 -30.80
N PHE A 203 8.38 -23.33 -30.25
CA PHE A 203 9.09 -24.51 -29.77
C PHE A 203 9.60 -25.42 -30.90
N ASN A 204 8.99 -25.38 -32.09
CA ASN A 204 9.55 -26.02 -33.26
C ASN A 204 10.82 -25.29 -33.75
N PHE A 205 10.84 -23.96 -33.73
CA PHE A 205 12.05 -23.17 -34.02
C PHE A 205 13.17 -23.46 -33.01
N ILE A 206 12.85 -23.65 -31.73
CA ILE A 206 13.84 -24.10 -30.73
C ILE A 206 14.44 -25.47 -31.09
N LYS A 207 13.62 -26.40 -31.61
CA LYS A 207 14.05 -27.76 -31.98
C LYS A 207 14.82 -27.80 -33.30
N ASP A 208 14.64 -26.80 -34.16
CA ASP A 208 15.28 -26.72 -35.46
C ASP A 208 16.77 -26.33 -35.33
N PRO A 209 17.71 -27.20 -35.75
CA PRO A 209 19.14 -26.89 -35.72
C PRO A 209 19.54 -25.63 -36.51
N ALA A 210 18.76 -25.22 -37.52
CA ALA A 210 19.05 -24.03 -38.32
C ALA A 210 18.95 -22.73 -37.52
N PHE A 211 18.03 -22.68 -36.55
CA PHE A 211 17.87 -21.54 -35.64
C PHE A 211 18.99 -21.48 -34.59
N LYS A 212 19.69 -22.58 -34.32
CA LYS A 212 20.82 -22.66 -33.37
C LYS A 212 20.45 -22.20 -31.94
N SER A 213 19.22 -22.49 -31.51
CA SER A 213 18.81 -22.17 -30.14
C SER A 213 19.64 -22.95 -29.11
N PRO A 214 20.16 -22.31 -28.05
CA PRO A 214 20.82 -23.00 -26.95
C PRO A 214 19.86 -23.92 -26.15
N LEU A 215 18.55 -23.79 -26.35
CA LEU A 215 17.51 -24.59 -25.69
C LEU A 215 17.18 -25.90 -26.42
N ILE A 216 17.81 -26.16 -27.57
CA ILE A 216 17.48 -27.31 -28.42
C ILE A 216 17.55 -28.65 -27.67
N ALA A 217 18.53 -28.83 -26.78
CA ALA A 217 18.73 -30.08 -26.06
C ALA A 217 17.56 -30.39 -25.10
N GLN A 218 17.02 -29.36 -24.47
CA GLN A 218 15.94 -29.45 -23.48
C GLN A 218 14.59 -29.74 -24.14
N PHE A 219 14.36 -29.26 -25.37
CA PHE A 219 13.09 -29.41 -26.08
C PHE A 219 13.08 -30.51 -27.15
N ARG A 220 14.23 -31.05 -27.56
CA ARG A 220 14.34 -32.03 -28.67
C ARG A 220 13.35 -33.19 -28.59
N ASN A 221 13.11 -33.71 -27.39
CA ASN A 221 12.25 -34.88 -27.15
C ASN A 221 10.86 -34.55 -26.62
N VAL A 222 10.47 -33.27 -26.60
CA VAL A 222 9.18 -32.80 -26.07
C VAL A 222 8.14 -32.81 -27.19
N GLY A 223 7.08 -33.58 -27.04
CA GLY A 223 5.90 -33.53 -27.91
C GLY A 223 5.05 -32.30 -27.60
N ILE A 224 4.41 -31.72 -28.62
CA ILE A 224 3.55 -30.54 -28.47
C ILE A 224 2.29 -30.76 -29.31
N GLU A 225 1.13 -30.62 -28.69
CA GLU A 225 -0.19 -30.77 -29.30
C GLU A 225 -1.04 -29.53 -29.02
N THR A 226 -1.91 -29.18 -29.97
CA THR A 226 -2.88 -28.08 -29.85
C THR A 226 -4.25 -28.58 -30.28
N PRO A 227 -5.06 -29.13 -29.36
CA PRO A 227 -6.37 -29.69 -29.72
C PRO A 227 -7.35 -28.60 -30.21
N ASP A 228 -7.09 -27.34 -29.85
CA ASP A 228 -7.82 -26.15 -30.28
C ASP A 228 -6.89 -24.92 -30.29
N GLU A 229 -7.42 -23.75 -30.63
CA GLU A 229 -6.65 -22.50 -30.79
C GLU A 229 -6.12 -21.91 -29.47
N GLN A 230 -6.60 -22.38 -28.32
CA GLN A 230 -6.32 -21.83 -26.98
C GLN A 230 -5.67 -22.85 -26.04
N THR A 231 -5.54 -24.10 -26.44
CA THR A 231 -4.97 -25.16 -25.60
C THR A 231 -3.63 -25.62 -26.16
N VAL A 232 -2.60 -25.65 -25.32
CA VAL A 232 -1.28 -26.19 -25.66
C VAL A 232 -0.92 -27.29 -24.67
N ILE A 233 -0.60 -28.48 -25.18
CA ILE A 233 -0.23 -29.64 -24.38
C ILE A 233 1.22 -30.03 -24.71
N PHE A 234 2.08 -30.01 -23.70
CA PHE A 234 3.43 -30.57 -23.79
C PHE A 234 3.47 -31.98 -23.24
N ARG A 235 4.12 -32.89 -23.95
CA ARG A 235 4.33 -34.28 -23.53
C ARG A 235 5.81 -34.59 -23.43
N LEU A 236 6.25 -34.97 -22.24
CA LEU A 236 7.62 -35.38 -21.94
C LEU A 236 7.71 -36.91 -21.92
N LYS A 237 8.87 -37.44 -22.30
CA LYS A 237 9.16 -38.89 -22.18
C LYS A 237 9.30 -39.31 -20.71
N GLU A 238 9.92 -38.44 -19.92
CA GLU A 238 10.22 -38.64 -18.50
C GLU A 238 9.90 -37.36 -17.72
N PRO A 239 9.56 -37.45 -16.43
CA PRO A 239 9.25 -36.29 -15.63
C PRO A 239 10.49 -35.40 -15.50
N PHE A 240 10.34 -34.10 -15.75
CA PHE A 240 11.43 -33.13 -15.67
C PHE A 240 10.99 -31.91 -14.87
N VAL A 241 11.35 -31.89 -13.58
CA VAL A 241 10.93 -30.85 -12.62
C VAL A 241 11.16 -29.42 -13.10
N PRO A 242 12.31 -29.04 -13.69
CA PRO A 242 12.54 -27.66 -14.12
C PRO A 242 11.88 -27.32 -15.47
N PHE A 243 11.08 -28.21 -16.06
CA PHE A 243 10.44 -27.98 -17.37
C PHE A 243 9.58 -26.72 -17.36
N LEU A 244 8.80 -26.49 -16.30
CA LEU A 244 7.96 -25.30 -16.18
C LEU A 244 8.79 -24.01 -16.24
N SER A 245 9.99 -24.00 -15.65
CA SER A 245 10.89 -22.83 -15.71
C SER A 245 11.37 -22.54 -17.13
N LEU A 246 11.52 -23.56 -17.98
CA LEU A 246 11.92 -23.37 -19.38
C LEU A 246 10.81 -22.71 -20.21
N LEU A 247 9.55 -22.80 -19.77
CA LEU A 247 8.39 -22.17 -20.42
C LEU A 247 8.25 -20.67 -20.08
N THR A 248 9.24 -20.12 -19.36
CA THR A 248 9.45 -18.66 -19.26
C THR A 248 10.07 -18.06 -20.53
N VAL A 249 10.56 -18.90 -21.45
CA VAL A 249 11.02 -18.44 -22.77
C VAL A 249 9.88 -17.71 -23.49
N GLY A 250 10.20 -16.56 -24.07
CA GLY A 250 9.24 -15.74 -24.80
C GLY A 250 8.74 -16.44 -26.08
N ILE A 251 7.47 -16.21 -26.41
CA ILE A 251 6.86 -16.70 -27.65
C ILE A 251 7.18 -15.76 -28.82
N MET A 252 7.44 -16.31 -30.00
CA MET A 252 7.74 -15.58 -31.23
C MET A 252 6.51 -15.52 -32.17
N PRO A 253 6.32 -14.42 -32.92
CA PRO A 253 5.19 -14.26 -33.84
C PRO A 253 5.35 -15.12 -35.09
N ILE A 254 4.56 -16.19 -35.24
CA ILE A 254 4.71 -17.10 -36.37
C ILE A 254 4.50 -16.37 -37.70
N HIS A 255 3.55 -15.42 -37.75
CA HIS A 255 3.22 -14.68 -38.96
C HIS A 255 4.38 -13.88 -39.53
N LEU A 256 5.38 -13.52 -38.72
CA LEU A 256 6.61 -12.85 -39.17
C LEU A 256 7.75 -13.84 -39.39
N TRP A 257 7.92 -14.81 -38.48
CA TRP A 257 9.07 -15.72 -38.52
C TRP A 257 8.94 -16.83 -39.56
N GLN A 258 7.72 -17.18 -40.00
CA GLN A 258 7.50 -18.14 -41.08
C GLN A 258 8.02 -17.66 -42.44
N GLU A 259 8.17 -16.34 -42.62
CA GLU A 259 8.72 -15.75 -43.85
C GLU A 259 10.25 -15.74 -43.87
N VAL A 260 10.88 -16.01 -42.71
CA VAL A 260 12.33 -16.03 -42.55
C VAL A 260 12.86 -17.42 -42.87
N ILE A 261 13.75 -17.50 -43.86
CA ILE A 261 14.51 -18.72 -44.14
C ILE A 261 15.31 -19.11 -42.88
N PRO A 262 15.15 -20.32 -42.32
CA PRO A 262 15.76 -20.72 -41.04
C PRO A 262 17.28 -20.47 -40.96
N GLU A 263 18.02 -20.75 -42.04
CA GLU A 263 19.47 -20.55 -42.11
C GLU A 263 19.88 -19.06 -41.98
N ASN A 264 18.95 -18.16 -42.32
CA ASN A 264 19.12 -16.71 -42.24
C ASN A 264 18.49 -16.12 -40.97
N ALA A 265 17.89 -16.92 -40.09
CA ALA A 265 17.18 -16.45 -38.90
C ALA A 265 18.04 -15.52 -38.03
N SER A 266 19.33 -15.82 -37.86
CA SER A 266 20.28 -14.98 -37.11
C SER A 266 20.56 -13.61 -37.75
N ARG A 267 20.26 -13.42 -39.03
CA ARG A 267 20.47 -12.16 -39.77
C ARG A 267 19.18 -11.36 -39.97
N ALA A 268 18.04 -11.91 -39.56
CA ALA A 268 16.75 -11.25 -39.70
C ALA A 268 16.72 -9.94 -38.93
N GLU A 269 16.13 -8.90 -39.53
CA GLU A 269 15.96 -7.59 -38.89
C GLU A 269 15.08 -7.69 -37.62
N LEU A 270 14.22 -8.70 -37.54
CA LEU A 270 13.41 -9.01 -36.36
C LEU A 270 14.24 -9.23 -35.09
N ASN A 271 15.53 -9.58 -35.19
CA ASN A 271 16.41 -9.70 -34.02
C ASN A 271 16.84 -8.34 -33.42
N ILE A 272 16.62 -7.24 -34.14
CA ILE A 272 16.94 -5.88 -33.66
C ILE A 272 15.73 -4.95 -33.68
N LYS A 273 14.68 -5.29 -34.41
CA LYS A 273 13.37 -4.62 -34.41
C LYS A 273 12.25 -5.65 -34.14
N PRO A 274 12.24 -6.27 -32.94
CA PRO A 274 11.32 -7.34 -32.61
C PRO A 274 9.89 -6.81 -32.43
N ILE A 275 8.94 -7.71 -32.70
CA ILE A 275 7.54 -7.59 -32.35
C ILE A 275 7.25 -8.70 -31.34
N GLY A 276 6.68 -8.33 -30.20
CA GLY A 276 6.37 -9.24 -29.10
C GLY A 276 4.95 -9.06 -28.57
N THR A 277 4.67 -9.69 -27.43
CA THR A 277 3.41 -9.55 -26.67
C THR A 277 3.63 -8.88 -25.31
N GLY A 278 4.87 -8.52 -24.99
CA GLY A 278 5.30 -8.03 -23.70
C GLY A 278 4.86 -6.59 -23.37
N PRO A 279 5.19 -6.14 -22.15
CA PRO A 279 4.79 -4.83 -21.62
C PRO A 279 5.39 -3.64 -22.37
N PHE A 280 6.51 -3.83 -23.07
CA PHE A 280 7.17 -2.80 -23.87
C PHE A 280 7.37 -3.27 -25.31
N ARG A 281 7.30 -2.33 -26.25
CA ARG A 281 7.56 -2.57 -27.67
C ARG A 281 8.76 -1.77 -28.16
N PHE A 282 9.45 -2.28 -29.16
CA PHE A 282 10.53 -1.55 -29.82
C PHE A 282 10.04 -0.19 -30.32
N LYS A 283 10.79 0.88 -30.03
CA LYS A 283 10.52 2.24 -30.53
C LYS A 283 11.57 2.69 -31.53
N ASN A 284 12.84 2.72 -31.12
CA ASN A 284 13.95 3.10 -31.98
C ASN A 284 15.29 2.58 -31.43
N LEU A 285 16.32 2.70 -32.25
CA LEU A 285 17.70 2.48 -31.84
C LEU A 285 18.61 3.51 -32.52
N THR A 286 19.76 3.78 -31.91
CA THR A 286 20.84 4.55 -32.54
C THR A 286 22.03 3.65 -32.76
N LYS A 287 22.74 3.87 -33.87
CA LYS A 287 23.98 3.14 -34.20
C LYS A 287 25.14 4.12 -34.34
N ASP A 288 26.32 3.66 -33.99
CA ASP A 288 27.56 4.39 -34.26
C ASP A 288 27.98 4.25 -35.74
N LYS A 289 29.07 4.92 -36.12
CA LYS A 289 29.62 4.87 -37.49
C LYS A 289 30.07 3.48 -37.93
N LYS A 290 30.30 2.56 -36.98
CA LYS A 290 30.72 1.17 -37.22
C LYS A 290 29.53 0.21 -37.25
N GLY A 291 28.31 0.72 -37.03
CA GLY A 291 27.07 -0.07 -37.03
C GLY A 291 26.73 -0.72 -35.68
N ALA A 292 27.52 -0.48 -34.63
CA ALA A 292 27.22 -0.96 -33.29
C ALA A 292 26.06 -0.15 -32.69
N ILE A 293 25.13 -0.82 -32.01
CA ILE A 293 23.99 -0.16 -31.37
C ILE A 293 24.51 0.59 -30.13
N HIS A 294 24.25 1.90 -30.07
CA HIS A 294 24.65 2.75 -28.95
C HIS A 294 23.52 2.96 -27.95
N SER A 295 22.29 3.13 -28.43
CA SER A 295 21.10 3.18 -27.58
C SER A 295 19.93 2.39 -28.17
N TYR A 296 19.06 1.90 -27.31
CA TYR A 296 17.87 1.13 -27.67
C TYR A 296 16.68 1.58 -26.84
N THR A 297 15.67 2.15 -27.48
CA THR A 297 14.49 2.70 -26.81
C THR A 297 13.30 1.79 -26.99
N LEU A 298 12.64 1.48 -25.88
CA LEU A 298 11.37 0.79 -25.81
C LEU A 298 10.27 1.77 -25.39
N SER A 299 9.06 1.56 -25.90
CA SER A 299 7.87 2.31 -25.50
C SER A 299 6.82 1.39 -24.88
N LYS A 300 6.04 1.94 -23.96
CA LYS A 300 4.94 1.24 -23.29
C LYS A 300 3.97 0.62 -24.31
N ASN A 301 3.66 -0.67 -24.12
CA ASN A 301 2.56 -1.33 -24.81
C ASN A 301 1.23 -0.97 -24.12
N ASN A 302 0.43 -0.12 -24.76
CA ASN A 302 -0.87 0.30 -24.21
C ASN A 302 -1.92 -0.82 -24.27
N GLU A 303 -1.74 -1.81 -25.14
CA GLU A 303 -2.62 -2.97 -25.30
C GLU A 303 -2.08 -4.21 -24.57
N PHE A 304 -1.13 -4.03 -23.63
CA PHE A 304 -0.63 -5.15 -22.85
C PHE A 304 -1.75 -5.78 -22.02
N TYR A 305 -1.90 -7.10 -22.15
CA TYR A 305 -2.95 -7.89 -21.51
C TYR A 305 -2.81 -7.98 -19.97
N GLY A 306 -1.60 -7.76 -19.45
CA GLY A 306 -1.30 -7.76 -18.03
C GLY A 306 -1.39 -6.37 -17.38
N GLN A 307 -0.66 -6.19 -16.27
CA GLN A 307 -0.52 -4.87 -15.67
C GLN A 307 0.31 -3.96 -16.58
N LYS A 308 -0.31 -2.90 -17.07
CA LYS A 308 0.35 -1.92 -17.95
C LYS A 308 1.49 -1.23 -17.19
N PRO A 309 2.68 -1.08 -17.81
CA PRO A 309 3.78 -0.34 -17.19
C PRO A 309 3.37 1.09 -16.89
N HIS A 310 3.84 1.66 -15.78
CA HIS A 310 3.65 3.09 -15.52
C HIS A 310 4.60 3.95 -16.37
N LEU A 311 5.82 3.46 -16.61
CA LEU A 311 6.81 4.13 -17.46
C LEU A 311 6.33 4.25 -18.90
N ALA A 312 6.50 5.42 -19.51
CA ALA A 312 6.22 5.60 -20.93
C ALA A 312 7.32 5.01 -21.81
N GLU A 313 8.59 5.17 -21.41
CA GLU A 313 9.75 4.72 -22.19
C GLU A 313 10.86 4.17 -21.29
N VAL A 314 11.55 3.16 -21.82
CA VAL A 314 12.76 2.60 -21.23
C VAL A 314 13.86 2.65 -22.29
N THR A 315 14.96 3.31 -21.98
CA THR A 315 16.10 3.46 -22.90
C THR A 315 17.29 2.73 -22.33
N PHE A 316 17.87 1.82 -23.10
CA PHE A 316 19.16 1.22 -22.78
C PHE A 316 20.26 2.02 -23.49
N VAL A 317 21.32 2.36 -22.76
CA VAL A 317 22.53 2.99 -23.30
C VAL A 317 23.70 2.05 -23.07
N PHE A 318 24.38 1.70 -24.16
CA PHE A 318 25.43 0.67 -24.16
C PHE A 318 26.82 1.29 -24.01
N TYR A 319 27.57 0.77 -23.05
CA TYR A 319 28.93 1.16 -22.74
C TYR A 319 29.88 -0.02 -22.95
N PRO A 320 31.12 0.23 -23.40
CA PRO A 320 32.10 -0.84 -23.61
C PRO A 320 32.67 -1.41 -22.31
N ASP A 321 32.62 -0.65 -21.21
CA ASP A 321 33.21 -1.01 -19.92
C ASP A 321 32.47 -0.34 -18.74
N PHE A 322 32.69 -0.88 -17.53
CA PHE A 322 32.09 -0.37 -16.30
C PHE A 322 32.61 1.01 -15.88
N THR A 323 33.82 1.41 -16.29
CA THR A 323 34.35 2.75 -15.95
C THR A 323 33.49 3.83 -16.58
N GLN A 324 33.16 3.67 -17.86
CA GLN A 324 32.30 4.61 -18.60
C GLN A 324 30.84 4.55 -18.13
N ALA A 325 30.31 3.36 -17.87
CA ALA A 325 28.96 3.20 -17.35
C ALA A 325 28.81 3.84 -15.95
N ALA A 326 29.76 3.62 -15.04
CA ALA A 326 29.75 4.21 -13.70
C ALA A 326 29.90 5.75 -13.74
N ALA A 327 30.73 6.26 -14.66
CA ALA A 327 30.86 7.70 -14.89
C ALA A 327 29.55 8.31 -15.42
N ALA A 328 28.82 7.60 -16.29
CA ALA A 328 27.52 8.03 -16.79
C ALA A 328 26.47 8.08 -15.67
N LEU A 329 26.45 7.07 -14.78
CA LEU A 329 25.57 7.03 -13.62
C LEU A 329 25.87 8.17 -12.64
N THR A 330 27.14 8.36 -12.28
CA THR A 330 27.58 9.44 -11.39
C THR A 330 27.27 10.82 -11.98
N GLY A 331 27.45 10.96 -13.29
CA GLY A 331 27.12 12.16 -14.06
C GLY A 331 25.62 12.36 -14.31
N ARG A 332 24.75 11.47 -13.81
CA ARG A 332 23.28 11.49 -14.01
C ARG A 332 22.86 11.53 -15.48
N LYS A 333 23.66 10.91 -16.35
CA LYS A 333 23.31 10.71 -17.77
C LYS A 333 22.38 9.50 -17.96
N VAL A 334 22.38 8.60 -16.99
CA VAL A 334 21.51 7.43 -16.89
C VAL A 334 20.92 7.39 -15.48
N ASP A 335 19.80 6.71 -15.33
CA ASP A 335 19.06 6.57 -14.07
C ASP A 335 19.50 5.33 -13.29
N GLY A 336 19.95 4.29 -13.99
CA GLY A 336 20.38 3.03 -13.39
C GLY A 336 21.52 2.34 -14.13
N LEU A 337 22.08 1.35 -13.44
CA LEU A 337 23.12 0.43 -13.91
C LEU A 337 22.95 -0.87 -13.12
N SER A 338 22.50 -1.93 -13.80
CA SER A 338 22.10 -3.20 -13.20
C SER A 338 23.15 -3.86 -12.31
N PHE A 339 24.43 -3.70 -12.69
CA PHE A 339 25.56 -4.18 -11.92
C PHE A 339 26.65 -3.12 -11.80
N LEU A 340 27.00 -2.77 -10.56
CA LEU A 340 28.14 -1.91 -10.25
C LEU A 340 29.18 -2.74 -9.48
N PRO A 341 30.37 -2.99 -10.08
CA PRO A 341 31.47 -3.68 -9.40
C PRO A 341 31.86 -2.95 -8.11
N LEU A 342 32.35 -3.70 -7.12
CA LEU A 342 32.66 -3.17 -5.78
C LEU A 342 33.66 -2.01 -5.79
N GLU A 343 34.59 -2.00 -6.75
CA GLU A 343 35.60 -0.96 -6.90
C GLU A 343 35.05 0.41 -7.34
N TYR A 344 33.79 0.47 -7.80
CA TYR A 344 33.10 1.70 -8.22
C TYR A 344 31.95 2.12 -7.30
N ARG A 345 31.73 1.42 -6.18
CA ARG A 345 30.77 1.82 -5.12
C ARG A 345 31.44 2.81 -4.17
#